data_AF-A0A4R5NPV3-F1
#
_entry.id   AF-A0A4R5NPV3-F1
#
_cell.length_a   1.000
_cell.length_b   1.000
_cell.length_c   1.000
_cell.angle_alpha   90.00
_cell.angle_beta   90.00
_cell.angle_gamma   90.00
#
_symmetry.space_group_name_H-M   'P 1'
#
loop_
_entity.id
_entity.type
_entity.pdbx_description
1 polymer ?
#
loop_
_entity_poly.entity_id
_entity_poly.type
_entity_poly.pdbx_seq_one_letter_code
_entity_poly.pdbx_strand_id
1 'polypeptide(L)' 'MTVGQNVRKYRLALGLSQGRLSDISTVPQTTISTIERGATPNARIANALAKALNVSIEDLLDEEQEVTK' A
#
# COMPACT_ATOMS: atom_id res chain seq x y z
N MET A 1 -11.94 -0.67 3.58
CA MET A 1 -10.85 -1.42 2.88
C MET A 1 -9.72 -1.71 3.86
N THR A 2 -8.89 -2.74 3.66
CA THR A 2 -7.67 -2.94 4.46
C THR A 2 -6.49 -2.17 3.88
N VAL A 3 -5.46 -1.88 4.68
CA VAL A 3 -4.21 -1.24 4.21
C VAL A 3 -3.60 -1.97 3.01
N GLY A 4 -3.67 -3.31 2.99
CA GLY A 4 -3.18 -4.13 1.88
C GLY A 4 -3.96 -3.92 0.58
N GLN A 5 -5.29 -3.75 0.69
CA GLN A 5 -6.14 -3.42 -0.45
C GLN A 5 -5.82 -2.01 -0.97
N ASN A 6 -5.58 -1.04 -0.08
CA ASN A 6 -5.19 0.32 -0.46
C ASN A 6 -3.84 0.35 -1.18
N VAL A 7 -2.83 -0.36 -0.65
CA VAL A 7 -1.52 -0.52 -1.32
C VAL A 7 -1.70 -1.06 -2.73
N ARG A 8 -2.52 -2.10 -2.91
CA ARG A 8 -2.79 -2.68 -4.22
C ARG A 8 -3.54 -1.71 -5.15
N LYS A 9 -4.56 -1.03 -4.63
CA LYS A 9 -5.38 -0.02 -5.34
C LYS A 9 -4.49 1.06 -5.94
N TYR A 10 -3.68 1.73 -5.11
CA TYR A 10 -2.79 2.80 -5.57
C TYR A 10 -1.67 2.29 -6.48
N ARG A 11 -1.09 1.11 -6.19
CA ARG A 11 -0.06 0.52 -7.05
C ARG A 11 -0.57 0.28 -8.46
N LEU A 12 -1.77 -0.28 -8.59
CA LEU A 12 -2.39 -0.56 -9.89
C LEU A 12 -2.82 0.73 -10.61
N ALA A 13 -3.32 1.73 -9.88
CA ALA A 13 -3.64 3.04 -10.46
C ALA A 13 -2.42 3.73 -11.09
N LEU A 14 -1.23 3.52 -10.52
CA LEU A 14 0.05 3.99 -11.06
C LEU A 14 0.66 3.06 -12.14
N GLY A 15 -0.02 1.96 -12.50
CA GLY A 15 0.50 1.00 -13.48
C GLY A 15 1.74 0.22 -13.02
N LEU A 16 2.00 0.16 -11.71
CA LEU A 16 3.21 -0.45 -11.17
C LEU A 16 3.01 -1.95 -10.93
N SER A 17 4.03 -2.76 -11.22
CA SER A 17 4.13 -4.12 -10.70
C SER A 17 4.59 -4.11 -9.23
N GLN A 18 4.44 -5.23 -8.51
CA GLN A 18 4.99 -5.35 -7.15
C GLN A 18 6.52 -5.16 -7.13
N GLY A 19 7.21 -5.63 -8.17
CA GLY A 19 8.66 -5.42 -8.34
C GLY A 19 9.00 -3.95 -8.55
N ARG A 20 8.27 -3.25 -9.43
CA ARG A 20 8.48 -1.81 -9.62
C ARG A 20 8.21 -0.99 -8.36
N LEU A 21 7.19 -1.35 -7.57
CA LEU A 21 6.97 -0.73 -6.27
C LEU A 21 8.10 -1.06 -5.28
N SER A 22 8.66 -2.26 -5.34
CA SER A 22 9.81 -2.66 -4.52
C SER A 22 11.02 -1.77 -4.80
N ASP A 23 11.34 -1.56 -6.07
CA ASP A 23 12.48 -0.75 -6.51
C ASP A 23 12.40 0.69 -5.97
N ILE A 24 11.22 1.32 -6.05
CA ILE A 24 11.04 2.72 -5.67
C ILE A 24 10.77 2.93 -4.18
N SER A 25 10.23 1.94 -3.47
CA SER A 25 9.92 2.04 -2.04
C SER A 25 11.03 1.49 -1.15
N THR A 26 11.99 0.75 -1.70
CA THR A 26 13.00 -0.04 -0.97
C THR A 26 12.41 -1.11 -0.04
N VAL A 27 11.11 -1.41 -0.19
CA VAL A 27 10.44 -2.50 0.52
C VAL A 27 10.54 -3.76 -0.33
N PRO A 28 10.97 -4.91 0.22
CA PRO A 28 11.05 -6.15 -0.57
C PRO A 28 9.73 -6.52 -1.24
N GLN A 29 9.78 -6.97 -2.49
CA GLN A 29 8.59 -7.41 -3.24
C GLN A 29 7.77 -8.46 -2.47
N THR A 30 8.44 -9.39 -1.78
CA THR A 30 7.80 -10.42 -0.95
C THR A 30 7.00 -9.82 0.20
N THR A 31 7.52 -8.76 0.82
CA THR A 31 6.83 -7.99 1.86
C THR A 31 5.61 -7.28 1.28
N ILE A 32 5.75 -6.59 0.14
CA ILE A 32 4.61 -5.95 -0.56
C ILE A 32 3.52 -6.97 -0.88
N SER A 33 3.91 -8.11 -1.44
CA SER A 33 3.01 -9.21 -1.78
C SER A 33 2.26 -9.74 -0.56
N THR A 34 2.94 -9.82 0.59
CA THR A 34 2.35 -10.28 1.85
C THR A 34 1.39 -9.25 2.45
N ILE A 35 1.72 -7.96 2.35
CA ILE A 35 0.84 -6.85 2.76
C ILE A 35 -0.43 -6.83 1.89
N GLU A 36 -0.31 -6.94 0.57
CA GLU A 36 -1.46 -7.00 -0.34
C GLU A 36 -2.39 -8.20 -0.09
N ARG A 37 -1.90 -9.26 0.56
CA ARG A 37 -2.70 -10.42 0.99
C ARG A 37 -3.31 -10.28 2.39
N GLY A 38 -3.07 -9.17 3.08
CA GLY A 38 -3.71 -8.87 4.37
C GLY A 38 -2.75 -8.79 5.57
N ALA A 39 -1.44 -8.84 5.37
CA ALA A 39 -0.52 -8.57 6.47
C ALA A 39 -0.45 -7.08 6.81
N THR A 40 -0.46 -6.76 8.10
CA THR A 40 -0.32 -5.38 8.57
C THR A 40 1.16 -4.95 8.52
N PRO A 41 1.52 -3.90 7.76
CA PRO A 41 2.87 -3.36 7.78
C PRO A 41 3.14 -2.62 9.09
N ASN A 42 4.41 -2.57 9.50
CA ASN A 42 4.83 -1.63 10.54
C ASN A 42 4.89 -0.19 10.00
N ALA A 43 4.96 0.79 10.90
CA ALA A 43 4.96 2.21 10.57
C ALA A 43 6.07 2.61 9.56
N ARG A 44 7.25 1.99 9.61
CA ARG A 44 8.34 2.27 8.67
C ARG A 44 7.99 1.82 7.25
N ILE A 45 7.45 0.61 7.11
CA ILE A 45 7.03 0.07 5.82
C ILE A 45 5.84 0.85 5.27
N ALA A 46 4.84 1.16 6.10
CA ALA A 46 3.68 1.94 5.69
C ALA A 46 4.11 3.32 5.14
N ASN A 47 5.02 4.02 5.84
CA ASN A 47 5.56 5.29 5.36
C ASN A 47 6.34 5.17 4.05
N ALA A 48 7.15 4.12 3.89
CA ALA A 48 7.90 3.90 2.66
C ALA A 48 6.96 3.66 1.45
N LEU A 49 5.89 2.88 1.66
CA LEU A 49 4.89 2.62 0.63
C LEU A 49 4.06 3.87 0.31
N ALA A 50 3.61 4.64 1.31
CA ALA A 50 2.86 5.88 1.09
C ALA A 50 3.64 6.87 0.22
N LYS A 51 4.93 7.08 0.54
CA LYS A 51 5.83 7.93 -0.24
C LYS A 51 6.00 7.44 -1.68
N ALA A 52 6.24 6.14 -1.86
CA ALA A 52 6.42 5.54 -3.18
C ALA A 52 5.15 5.56 -4.05
N LEU A 53 3.99 5.48 -3.41
CA LEU A 53 2.69 5.53 -4.06
C LEU A 53 2.16 6.97 -4.22
N ASN A 54 2.91 7.97 -3.76
CA ASN A 54 2.53 9.38 -3.78
C ASN A 54 1.15 9.65 -3.16
N VAL A 55 0.88 9.02 -2.01
CA VAL A 55 -0.34 9.20 -1.21
C VAL A 55 0.03 9.58 0.22
N SER A 56 -0.91 10.16 0.96
CA SER A 56 -0.72 10.39 2.39
C SER A 56 -0.71 9.07 3.16
N ILE A 57 -0.13 9.08 4.36
CA ILE A 57 -0.14 7.87 5.20
C ILE A 57 -1.57 7.59 5.69
N GLU A 58 -2.37 8.63 5.86
CA GLU A 58 -3.78 8.59 6.18
C GLU A 58 -4.53 7.86 5.07
N ASP A 59 -4.45 8.27 3.81
CA ASP A 59 -5.12 7.61 2.67
C ASP A 59 -4.71 6.14 2.50
N LEU A 60 -3.47 5.81 2.88
CA LEU A 60 -2.97 4.43 2.82
C LEU A 60 -3.58 3.57 3.92
N LEU A 61 -3.65 4.10 5.15
CA LEU A 61 -4.19 3.43 6.32
C LEU A 61 -5.71 3.54 6.40
N ASP A 62 -6.34 4.40 5.61
CA ASP A 62 -7.75 4.70 5.72
C ASP A 62 -8.58 3.46 5.45
N GLU A 63 -9.28 3.03 6.48
CA GLU A 63 -10.29 2.01 6.34
C GLU A 63 -11.54 2.74 5.87
N GLU A 64 -11.72 2.88 4.54
CA GLU A 64 -13.02 3.32 3.99
C GLU A 64 -14.10 2.44 4.64
N GLN A 65 -14.78 2.99 5.65
CA GLN A 65 -16.08 2.55 6.11
C GLN A 65 -17.02 3.01 5.01
N GLU A 66 -17.62 2.06 4.30
CA GLU A 66 -18.74 2.37 3.44
C GLU A 66 -19.75 3.14 4.31
N VAL A 67 -19.86 4.45 4.12
CA VAL A 67 -20.97 5.21 4.67
C VAL A 67 -22.17 4.76 3.86
N THR A 68 -22.83 3.70 4.33
CA THR A 68 -24.15 3.30 3.84
C THR A 68 -25.05 4.51 4.03
N LYS A 69 -25.35 5.18 2.91
CA LYS A 69 -26.34 6.26 2.86
C LYS A 69 -27.70 5.67 2.55
#